data_AF-A0A1I8BJU3-F1
#
_entry.id   AF-A0A1I8BJU3-F1
#
_cell.length_a   1.000
_cell.length_b   1.000
_cell.length_c   1.000
_cell.angle_alpha   90.00
_cell.angle_beta   90.00
_cell.angle_gamma   90.00
#
_symmetry.space_group_name_H-M   'P 1'
#
loop_
_entity.id
_entity.type
_entity.pdbx_description
1 polymer ?
#
loop_
_entity_poly.entity_id
_entity_poly.type
_entity_poly.pdbx_seq_one_letter_code
_entity_poly.pdbx_strand_id
1 'polypeptide(L)'
;MASICHDLDHRGKNNQYMDGHNVLKSLNSSDYKKILSTIRHCILATDLALFFPNKGQLSAIIKEGIFSWEDTKHRNLVQAILMTACDLIATAKPWQVQTETVKVIFEEFYEQGDAERMNGREPIAMMDRMRAHELPQMQVGFMRGICIPCYELLADVIPEAEKLRERSKCNASKWEEMSEEQKRVRDISVINTELTRTMTEEEEETTLGNGD
;
A
#
# COMPACT_ATOMS: atom_id res chain seq x y z
N MET A 1 8.86 0.67 -19.91
CA MET A 1 9.38 2.05 -19.77
C MET A 1 8.59 2.82 -18.72
N ALA A 2 7.27 3.01 -18.85
CA ALA A 2 6.50 3.72 -17.81
C ALA A 2 6.68 3.15 -16.40
N SER A 3 6.63 1.82 -16.21
CA SER A 3 6.86 1.19 -14.90
C SER A 3 8.28 1.40 -14.33
N ILE A 4 9.27 1.70 -15.17
CA ILE A 4 10.65 2.01 -14.75
C ILE A 4 10.80 3.51 -14.43
N CYS A 5 9.97 4.34 -15.04
CA CYS A 5 10.08 5.80 -14.98
C CYS A 5 9.10 6.47 -14.02
N HIS A 6 8.13 5.72 -13.45
CA HIS A 6 7.04 6.32 -12.69
C HIS A 6 7.49 7.00 -11.39
N ASP A 7 8.56 6.51 -10.77
CA ASP A 7 9.18 7.13 -9.58
C ASP A 7 10.44 7.94 -9.88
N LEU A 8 10.70 8.29 -11.14
CA LEU A 8 11.83 9.14 -11.50
C LEU A 8 11.58 10.60 -11.11
N ASP A 9 11.51 10.90 -9.81
CA ASP A 9 11.90 12.20 -9.23
C ASP A 9 11.92 12.22 -7.67
N HIS A 10 12.49 11.20 -7.00
CA HIS A 10 12.54 11.19 -5.52
C HIS A 10 13.51 12.22 -4.87
N ARG A 11 14.01 13.22 -5.61
CA ARG A 11 14.57 14.53 -5.17
C ARG A 11 15.30 15.14 -6.39
N GLY A 12 14.62 16.06 -7.07
CA GLY A 12 15.06 16.63 -8.34
C GLY A 12 16.35 17.45 -8.31
N LYS A 13 17.18 17.24 -9.34
CA LYS A 13 18.19 18.19 -9.83
C LYS A 13 18.03 18.38 -11.35
N ASN A 14 18.25 19.62 -11.76
CA ASN A 14 17.88 20.24 -13.05
C ASN A 14 18.21 19.46 -14.35
N ASN A 15 17.32 19.71 -15.32
CA ASN A 15 17.13 19.05 -16.62
C ASN A 15 18.17 19.39 -17.70
N GLN A 16 19.47 19.26 -17.43
CA GLN A 16 20.54 19.68 -18.37
C GLN A 16 21.42 18.55 -18.94
N TYR A 17 20.96 17.30 -18.95
CA TYR A 17 21.74 16.15 -19.44
C TYR A 17 20.90 15.20 -20.30
N MET A 18 20.65 15.47 -21.58
CA MET A 18 19.97 14.51 -22.47
C MET A 18 20.47 14.47 -23.91
N ASP A 19 21.76 14.69 -24.16
CA ASP A 19 22.34 14.23 -25.43
C ASP A 19 22.63 12.72 -25.34
N GLY A 20 22.20 11.94 -26.34
CA GLY A 20 22.43 10.49 -26.42
C GLY A 20 21.40 9.57 -25.73
N HIS A 21 20.40 10.09 -25.02
CA HIS A 21 19.47 9.29 -24.20
C HIS A 21 18.09 9.03 -24.83
N ASN A 22 17.84 9.52 -26.06
CA ASN A 22 16.56 9.30 -26.73
C ASN A 22 16.47 7.88 -27.35
N VAL A 23 16.04 6.93 -26.53
CA VAL A 23 15.79 5.52 -26.94
C VAL A 23 14.69 5.38 -27.98
N LEU A 24 13.89 6.43 -28.21
CA LEU A 24 12.78 6.47 -29.17
C LEU A 24 13.12 7.21 -30.46
N LYS A 25 14.39 7.59 -30.68
CA LYS A 25 14.82 8.43 -31.82
C LYS A 25 14.52 7.86 -33.20
N SER A 26 14.35 6.55 -33.33
CA SER A 26 14.07 5.86 -34.60
C SER A 26 12.60 5.89 -34.99
N LEU A 27 11.71 6.41 -34.14
CA LEU A 27 10.28 6.48 -34.42
C LEU A 27 9.94 7.72 -35.24
N ASN A 28 8.92 7.60 -36.08
CA ASN A 28 8.32 8.76 -36.72
C ASN A 28 7.59 9.64 -35.66
N SER A 29 7.35 10.90 -36.02
CA SER A 29 6.76 11.89 -35.11
C SER A 29 5.36 11.51 -34.58
N SER A 30 4.59 10.73 -35.34
CA SER A 30 3.25 10.29 -34.93
C SER A 30 3.34 9.24 -33.83
N ASP A 31 4.15 8.20 -34.04
CA ASP A 31 4.29 7.10 -33.09
C ASP A 31 5.06 7.54 -31.84
N TYR A 32 6.03 8.45 -31.99
CA TYR A 32 6.70 9.08 -30.87
C TYR A 32 5.70 9.80 -29.94
N LYS A 33 4.79 10.60 -30.51
CA LYS A 33 3.74 11.30 -29.73
C LYS A 33 2.78 10.32 -29.06
N LYS A 34 2.35 9.26 -29.75
CA LYS A 34 1.47 8.23 -29.18
C LYS A 34 2.13 7.55 -27.99
N ILE A 35 3.38 7.12 -28.13
CA ILE A 35 4.13 6.45 -27.06
C ILE A 35 4.33 7.38 -25.88
N LEU A 36 4.69 8.65 -26.11
CA LEU A 36 4.78 9.62 -25.02
C LEU A 36 3.44 9.84 -24.30
N SER A 37 2.33 9.87 -25.05
CA SER A 37 0.99 9.96 -24.47
C SER A 37 0.66 8.75 -23.61
N THR A 38 1.00 7.54 -24.06
CA THR A 38 0.81 6.30 -23.29
C THR A 38 1.70 6.29 -22.04
N ILE A 39 2.97 6.68 -22.16
CA ILE A 39 3.88 6.77 -21.00
C ILE A 39 3.32 7.75 -19.97
N ARG A 40 2.88 8.95 -20.40
CA ARG A 40 2.26 9.93 -19.51
C ARG A 40 1.02 9.36 -18.82
N HIS A 41 0.13 8.71 -19.56
CA HIS A 41 -1.06 8.05 -19.00
C HIS A 41 -0.68 7.02 -17.93
N CYS A 42 0.28 6.14 -18.23
CA CYS A 42 0.73 5.11 -17.30
C CYS A 42 1.39 5.67 -16.04
N ILE A 43 2.16 6.76 -16.15
CA ILE A 43 2.77 7.43 -14.98
C ILE A 43 1.69 8.07 -14.12
N LEU A 44 0.73 8.79 -14.71
CA LEU A 44 -0.35 9.37 -13.92
C LEU A 44 -1.20 8.30 -13.22
N ALA A 45 -1.38 7.15 -13.86
CA ALA A 45 -2.18 6.04 -13.31
C ALA A 45 -1.57 5.35 -12.07
N THR A 46 -0.31 5.62 -11.71
CA THR A 46 0.27 5.10 -10.46
C THR A 46 -0.17 5.91 -9.24
N ASP A 47 -0.74 7.10 -9.43
CA ASP A 47 -1.39 7.84 -8.34
C ASP A 47 -2.64 7.08 -7.85
N LEU A 48 -2.59 6.59 -6.61
CA LEU A 48 -3.70 5.90 -5.95
C LEU A 48 -4.97 6.74 -5.86
N ALA A 49 -4.90 8.08 -5.92
CA ALA A 49 -6.11 8.91 -5.99
C ALA A 49 -6.91 8.65 -7.28
N LEU A 50 -6.23 8.32 -8.39
CA LEU A 50 -6.86 7.98 -9.66
C LEU A 50 -7.31 6.52 -9.74
N PHE A 51 -6.81 5.65 -8.86
CA PHE A 51 -7.22 4.25 -8.81
C PHE A 51 -8.73 4.11 -8.57
N PHE A 52 -9.30 4.80 -7.58
CA PHE A 52 -10.71 4.66 -7.23
C PHE A 52 -11.70 5.02 -8.36
N PRO A 53 -11.58 6.18 -9.05
CA PRO A 53 -12.45 6.49 -10.18
C PRO A 53 -12.22 5.54 -11.38
N ASN A 54 -10.99 5.10 -11.63
CA ASN A 54 -10.70 4.14 -12.71
C ASN A 54 -11.30 2.76 -12.40
N LYS A 55 -11.17 2.29 -11.16
CA LYS A 55 -11.78 1.06 -10.65
C LYS A 55 -13.29 1.11 -10.84
N GLY A 56 -13.95 2.19 -10.40
CA GLY A 56 -15.40 2.34 -10.53
C GLY A 56 -15.90 2.22 -11.97
N GLN A 57 -15.23 2.91 -12.91
CA GLN A 57 -15.58 2.86 -14.33
C GLN A 57 -15.39 1.46 -14.93
N LEU A 58 -14.24 0.83 -14.72
CA LEU A 58 -13.96 -0.49 -15.28
C LEU A 58 -14.87 -1.57 -14.67
N SER A 59 -15.13 -1.51 -13.35
CA SER A 59 -16.08 -2.42 -12.70
C SER A 59 -17.49 -2.30 -13.28
N ALA A 60 -17.96 -1.08 -13.59
CA ALA A 60 -19.27 -0.88 -14.22
C ALA A 60 -19.30 -1.51 -15.62
N ILE A 61 -18.28 -1.26 -16.45
CA ILE A 61 -18.14 -1.80 -17.80
C ILE A 61 -18.15 -3.35 -17.81
N ILE A 62 -17.42 -3.98 -16.89
CA ILE A 62 -17.40 -5.44 -16.74
C ILE A 62 -18.77 -5.96 -16.31
N LYS A 63 -19.37 -5.33 -15.28
CA LYS A 63 -20.66 -5.76 -14.72
C LYS A 63 -21.80 -5.66 -15.75
N GLU A 64 -21.76 -4.66 -16.62
CA GLU A 64 -22.74 -4.49 -17.71
C GLU A 64 -22.48 -5.44 -18.89
N GLY A 65 -21.36 -6.17 -18.91
CA GLY A 65 -21.02 -7.11 -19.98
C GLY A 65 -20.63 -6.44 -21.30
N ILE A 66 -20.27 -5.15 -21.26
CA ILE A 66 -19.94 -4.34 -22.46
C ILE A 66 -18.44 -4.15 -22.66
N PHE A 67 -17.61 -4.78 -21.84
CA PHE A 67 -16.15 -4.72 -21.98
C PHE A 67 -15.71 -5.19 -23.37
N SER A 68 -14.75 -4.48 -23.95
CA SER A 68 -14.20 -4.78 -25.28
C SER A 68 -12.77 -4.30 -25.38
N TRP A 69 -11.88 -5.19 -25.82
CA TRP A 69 -10.49 -4.87 -26.12
C TRP A 69 -10.33 -3.98 -27.35
N GLU A 70 -11.34 -3.85 -28.20
CA GLU A 70 -11.31 -2.95 -29.36
C GLU A 70 -11.55 -1.49 -28.97
N ASP A 71 -12.22 -1.25 -27.84
CA ASP A 71 -12.46 0.09 -27.32
C ASP A 71 -11.20 0.65 -26.65
N THR A 72 -10.73 1.80 -27.16
CA THR A 72 -9.52 2.46 -26.65
C THR A 72 -9.65 2.94 -25.20
N LYS A 73 -10.83 3.38 -24.78
CA LYS A 73 -11.09 3.82 -23.41
C LYS A 73 -11.05 2.63 -22.44
N HIS A 74 -11.64 1.50 -22.83
CA HIS A 74 -11.58 0.26 -22.03
C HIS A 74 -10.13 -0.19 -21.85
N ARG A 75 -9.34 -0.22 -22.94
CA ARG A 75 -7.90 -0.53 -22.87
C ARG A 75 -7.15 0.44 -21.95
N ASN A 76 -7.42 1.73 -22.04
CA ASN A 76 -6.76 2.73 -21.19
C ASN A 76 -7.09 2.54 -19.70
N LEU A 77 -8.33 2.16 -19.38
CA LEU A 77 -8.74 1.82 -18.01
C LEU A 77 -8.00 0.58 -17.50
N VAL A 78 -7.94 -0.49 -18.30
CA VAL A 78 -7.18 -1.69 -17.93
C VAL A 78 -5.70 -1.38 -17.75
N GLN A 79 -5.11 -0.56 -18.63
CA GLN A 79 -3.73 -0.09 -18.48
C GLN A 79 -3.53 0.68 -17.18
N ALA A 80 -4.48 1.53 -16.79
CA ALA A 80 -4.38 2.29 -15.55
C ALA A 80 -4.41 1.36 -14.33
N ILE A 81 -5.37 0.42 -14.28
CA ILE A 81 -5.46 -0.59 -13.21
C ILE A 81 -4.23 -1.50 -13.18
N LEU A 82 -3.71 -1.90 -14.35
CA LEU A 82 -2.50 -2.70 -14.46
C LEU A 82 -1.28 -1.95 -13.90
N MET A 83 -1.15 -0.65 -14.17
CA MET A 83 -0.06 0.16 -13.62
C MET A 83 -0.15 0.23 -12.09
N THR A 84 -1.34 0.43 -11.53
CA THR A 84 -1.55 0.34 -10.07
C THR A 84 -1.20 -1.06 -9.55
N ALA A 85 -1.60 -2.14 -10.23
CA ALA A 85 -1.27 -3.50 -9.83
C ALA A 85 0.25 -3.77 -9.85
N CYS A 86 0.97 -3.18 -10.81
CA CYS A 86 2.42 -3.26 -10.88
C CYS A 86 3.10 -2.52 -9.72
N ASP A 87 2.60 -1.34 -9.36
CA ASP A 87 3.10 -0.56 -8.23
C ASP A 87 2.87 -1.29 -6.88
N LEU A 88 1.71 -1.93 -6.74
CA LEU A 88 1.34 -2.69 -5.54
C LEU A 88 1.95 -4.10 -5.47
N ILE A 89 2.79 -4.50 -6.42
CA ILE A 89 3.20 -5.91 -6.61
C ILE A 89 3.89 -6.54 -5.41
N ALA A 90 4.49 -5.72 -4.54
CA ALA A 90 5.10 -6.14 -3.27
C ALA A 90 4.11 -6.96 -2.41
N THR A 91 2.83 -6.58 -2.41
CA THR A 91 1.76 -7.24 -1.64
C THR A 91 1.46 -8.67 -2.10
N ALA A 92 1.83 -9.03 -3.32
CA ALA A 92 1.65 -10.36 -3.90
C ALA A 92 2.97 -11.18 -3.95
N LYS A 93 4.06 -10.68 -3.37
CA LYS A 93 5.33 -11.43 -3.27
C LYS A 93 5.25 -12.48 -2.15
N PRO A 94 6.19 -13.46 -2.12
CA PRO A 94 6.31 -14.36 -0.98
C PRO A 94 6.40 -13.58 0.33
N TRP A 95 5.80 -14.14 1.39
CA TRP A 95 5.65 -13.49 2.69
C TRP A 95 6.92 -12.78 3.17
N GLN A 96 8.05 -13.47 3.18
CA GLN A 96 9.33 -12.93 3.66
C GLN A 96 9.76 -11.69 2.86
N VAL A 97 9.57 -11.71 1.54
CA VAL A 97 9.93 -10.59 0.67
C VAL A 97 9.00 -9.41 0.95
N GLN A 98 7.70 -9.66 1.00
CA GLN A 98 6.69 -8.64 1.24
C GLN A 98 6.88 -7.97 2.61
N THR A 99 7.19 -8.74 3.67
CA THR A 99 7.41 -8.18 5.00
C THR A 99 8.65 -7.29 5.07
N GLU A 100 9.75 -7.66 4.40
CA GLU A 100 10.94 -6.82 4.33
C GLU A 100 10.67 -5.53 3.55
N THR A 101 9.96 -5.61 2.42
CA THR A 101 9.55 -4.41 1.68
C THR A 101 8.67 -3.49 2.52
N VAL A 102 7.70 -4.02 3.27
CA VAL A 102 6.85 -3.21 4.16
C VAL A 102 7.66 -2.52 5.25
N LYS A 103 8.66 -3.19 5.83
CA LYS A 103 9.54 -2.56 6.83
C LYS A 103 10.30 -1.36 6.27
N VAL A 104 10.87 -1.48 5.07
CA VAL A 104 11.59 -0.39 4.42
C VAL A 104 10.66 0.80 4.15
N ILE A 105 9.48 0.54 3.59
CA ILE A 105 8.48 1.60 3.32
C ILE A 105 8.06 2.31 4.60
N PHE A 106 7.80 1.57 5.69
CA PHE A 106 7.39 2.18 6.94
C PHE A 106 8.52 2.97 7.61
N GLU A 107 9.78 2.56 7.49
CA GLU A 107 10.89 3.38 7.99
C GLU A 107 10.95 4.74 7.27
N GLU A 108 10.75 4.77 5.95
CA GLU A 108 10.67 6.04 5.19
C GLU A 108 9.48 6.90 5.64
N PHE A 109 8.31 6.29 5.88
CA PHE A 109 7.14 7.00 6.41
C PHE A 109 7.39 7.55 7.82
N TYR A 110 8.12 6.82 8.65
CA TYR A 110 8.48 7.26 9.99
C TYR A 110 9.48 8.41 9.98
N GLU A 111 10.49 8.36 9.10
CA GLU A 111 11.41 9.48 8.88
C GLU A 111 10.68 10.75 8.44
N GLN A 112 9.70 10.61 7.54
CA GLN A 112 8.85 11.74 7.15
C GLN A 112 7.99 12.25 8.32
N GLY A 113 7.35 11.36 9.07
CA GLY A 113 6.52 11.74 10.22
C GLY A 113 7.30 12.44 11.33
N ASP A 114 8.55 12.04 11.56
CA ASP A 114 9.44 12.74 12.49
C ASP A 114 9.80 14.14 11.99
N ALA A 115 10.05 14.30 10.69
CA ALA A 115 10.28 15.61 10.11
C ALA A 115 9.04 16.52 10.23
N GLU A 116 7.84 15.98 10.06
CA GLU A 116 6.59 16.73 10.28
C GLU A 116 6.44 17.15 11.75
N ARG A 117 6.73 16.25 12.69
CA ARG A 117 6.72 16.53 14.13
C ARG A 117 7.71 17.61 14.53
N MET A 118 8.94 17.57 14.01
CA MET A 118 9.95 18.61 14.23
C MET A 118 9.49 19.99 13.72
N ASN A 119 8.64 20.01 12.70
CA ASN A 119 8.02 21.24 12.17
C ASN A 119 6.71 21.62 12.88
N GLY A 120 6.38 20.99 14.01
CA GLY A 120 5.20 21.30 14.82
C GLY A 120 3.88 20.78 14.24
N ARG A 121 3.91 19.78 13.35
CA ARG A 121 2.72 19.10 12.82
C ARG A 121 2.59 17.72 13.41
N GLU A 122 1.36 17.28 13.68
CA GLU A 122 1.11 15.92 14.11
C GLU A 122 1.07 14.98 12.89
N PRO A 123 1.96 13.97 12.80
CA PRO A 123 1.97 13.05 11.69
C PRO A 123 0.73 12.14 11.73
N ILE A 124 0.27 11.72 10.55
CA ILE A 124 -0.80 10.72 10.46
C ILE A 124 -0.34 9.37 11.03
N ALA A 125 -1.30 8.53 11.45
CA ALA A 125 -1.03 7.24 12.09
C ALA A 125 0.00 6.35 11.37
N MET A 126 -0.06 6.32 10.04
CA MET A 126 0.84 5.53 9.18
C MET A 126 2.29 6.02 9.22
N MET A 127 2.50 7.32 9.47
CA MET A 127 3.81 7.97 9.55
C MET A 127 4.30 8.13 11.00
N ASP A 128 3.49 7.75 11.99
CA ASP A 128 3.87 7.85 13.39
C ASP A 128 4.51 6.56 13.90
N ARG A 129 5.84 6.58 14.11
CA ARG A 129 6.57 5.43 14.68
C ARG A 129 6.10 5.04 16.09
N MET A 130 5.47 5.96 16.85
CA MET A 130 4.86 5.64 18.14
C MET A 130 3.64 4.71 18.01
N ARG A 131 3.06 4.65 16.81
CA ARG A 131 1.91 3.80 16.45
C ARG A 131 2.32 2.59 15.62
N ALA A 132 3.61 2.21 15.63
CA ALA A 132 4.12 1.05 14.89
C ALA A 132 3.42 -0.27 15.24
N HIS A 133 2.87 -0.39 16.46
CA HIS A 133 2.06 -1.53 16.88
C HIS A 133 0.75 -1.70 16.08
N GLU A 134 0.30 -0.67 15.34
CA GLU A 134 -0.88 -0.76 14.48
C GLU A 134 -0.56 -1.24 13.06
N LEU A 135 0.73 -1.38 12.71
CA LEU A 135 1.18 -1.72 11.35
C LEU A 135 0.49 -2.95 10.77
N PRO A 136 0.36 -4.09 11.48
CA PRO A 136 -0.34 -5.26 10.93
C PRO A 136 -1.79 -4.96 10.55
N GLN A 137 -2.52 -4.24 11.41
CA GLN A 137 -3.91 -3.86 11.13
C GLN A 137 -4.00 -2.90 9.94
N MET A 138 -3.06 -1.96 9.81
CA MET A 138 -2.97 -1.06 8.66
C MET A 138 -2.71 -1.83 7.36
N GLN A 139 -1.82 -2.83 7.38
CA GLN A 139 -1.56 -3.70 6.23
C GLN A 139 -2.80 -4.49 5.81
N VAL A 140 -3.55 -5.06 6.76
CA VAL A 140 -4.83 -5.73 6.46
C VAL A 140 -5.80 -4.77 5.78
N GLY A 141 -5.97 -3.56 6.33
CA GLY A 141 -6.85 -2.54 5.77
C GLY A 141 -6.46 -2.12 4.36
N PHE A 142 -5.16 -1.87 4.14
CA PHE A 142 -4.62 -1.50 2.83
C PHE A 142 -4.82 -2.61 1.80
N MET A 143 -4.46 -3.84 2.16
CA MET A 143 -4.55 -4.98 1.24
C MET A 143 -6.00 -5.31 0.90
N ARG A 144 -6.92 -5.31 1.86
CA ARG A 144 -8.34 -5.58 1.62
C ARG A 144 -9.07 -4.42 0.95
N GLY A 145 -8.67 -3.19 1.22
CA GLY A 145 -9.31 -1.99 0.67
C GLY A 145 -8.84 -1.64 -0.74
N ILE A 146 -7.57 -1.94 -1.08
CA ILE A 146 -6.94 -1.47 -2.32
C ILE A 146 -6.34 -2.63 -3.12
N CYS A 147 -5.40 -3.38 -2.55
CA CYS A 147 -4.59 -4.32 -3.33
C CYS A 147 -5.40 -5.51 -3.86
N ILE A 148 -6.17 -6.18 -3.01
CA ILE A 148 -7.02 -7.31 -3.39
C ILE A 148 -8.09 -6.87 -4.41
N PRO A 149 -8.86 -5.77 -4.19
CA PRO A 149 -9.79 -5.27 -5.20
C PRO A 149 -9.13 -4.89 -6.53
N CYS A 150 -7.88 -4.41 -6.50
CA CYS A 150 -7.11 -4.12 -7.72
C CYS A 150 -6.82 -5.39 -8.52
N TYR A 151 -6.30 -6.44 -7.86
CA TYR A 151 -6.01 -7.71 -8.51
C TYR A 151 -7.27 -8.48 -8.93
N GLU A 152 -8.36 -8.37 -8.17
CA GLU A 152 -9.68 -8.92 -8.54
C GLU A 152 -10.17 -8.33 -9.84
N LEU A 153 -10.20 -7.00 -9.92
CA LEU A 153 -10.65 -6.32 -11.12
C LEU A 153 -9.76 -6.64 -12.34
N LEU A 154 -8.46 -6.82 -12.11
CA LEU A 154 -7.54 -7.22 -13.16
C LEU A 154 -7.76 -8.68 -13.60
N ALA A 155 -8.06 -9.59 -12.67
CA ALA A 155 -8.35 -10.99 -12.96
C ALA A 155 -9.65 -11.18 -13.75
N ASP A 156 -10.64 -10.31 -13.54
CA ASP A 156 -11.90 -10.30 -14.32
C ASP A 156 -11.68 -10.08 -15.83
N VAL A 157 -10.60 -9.36 -16.21
CA VAL A 157 -10.25 -9.07 -17.62
C VAL A 157 -9.04 -9.84 -18.12
N ILE A 158 -8.11 -10.20 -17.24
CA ILE A 158 -6.87 -10.93 -17.51
C ILE A 158 -6.78 -12.08 -16.49
N PRO A 159 -7.37 -13.25 -16.77
CA PRO A 159 -7.48 -14.36 -15.82
C PRO A 159 -6.13 -14.83 -15.23
N GLU A 160 -5.02 -14.64 -15.94
CA GLU A 160 -3.68 -14.98 -15.46
C GLU A 160 -3.26 -14.17 -14.21
N ALA A 161 -3.88 -13.00 -13.98
CA ALA A 161 -3.66 -12.17 -12.81
C ALA A 161 -4.24 -12.78 -11.51
N GLU A 162 -5.05 -13.85 -11.58
CA GLU A 162 -5.64 -14.51 -10.41
C GLU A 162 -4.58 -14.96 -9.39
N LYS A 163 -3.39 -15.35 -9.87
CA LYS A 163 -2.27 -15.72 -8.99
C LYS A 163 -1.81 -14.56 -8.09
N LEU A 164 -1.92 -13.32 -8.56
CA LEU A 164 -1.57 -12.13 -7.77
C LEU A 164 -2.60 -11.90 -6.67
N ARG A 165 -3.88 -12.02 -7.02
CA ARG A 165 -4.99 -11.93 -6.09
C ARG A 165 -4.87 -12.95 -4.96
N GLU A 166 -4.69 -14.23 -5.30
CA GLU A 166 -4.63 -15.31 -4.30
C GLU A 166 -3.42 -15.15 -3.36
N ARG A 167 -2.27 -14.73 -3.89
CA ARG A 167 -1.10 -14.43 -3.05
C ARG A 167 -1.34 -13.25 -2.13
N SER A 168 -1.95 -12.17 -2.64
CA SER A 168 -2.30 -11.00 -1.84
C SER A 168 -3.29 -11.36 -0.73
N LYS A 169 -4.29 -12.21 -1.01
CA LYS A 169 -5.20 -12.74 0.03
C LYS A 169 -4.48 -13.53 1.10
N CYS A 170 -3.59 -14.44 0.72
CA CYS A 170 -2.79 -15.22 1.67
C CYS A 170 -1.94 -14.33 2.59
N ASN A 171 -1.26 -13.32 2.02
CA ASN A 171 -0.48 -12.36 2.81
C ASN A 171 -1.38 -11.50 3.72
N ALA A 172 -2.58 -11.10 3.27
CA ALA A 172 -3.52 -10.35 4.09
C ALA A 172 -4.01 -11.18 5.29
N SER A 173 -4.26 -12.48 5.13
CA SER A 173 -4.58 -13.38 6.24
C SER A 173 -3.44 -13.48 7.25
N LYS A 174 -2.18 -13.57 6.79
CA LYS A 174 -1.02 -13.59 7.70
C LYS A 174 -0.88 -12.29 8.49
N TRP A 175 -1.11 -11.14 7.86
CA TRP A 175 -1.15 -9.86 8.58
C TRP A 175 -2.30 -9.78 9.59
N GLU A 176 -3.45 -10.38 9.28
CA GLU A 176 -4.59 -10.47 10.19
C GLU A 176 -4.24 -11.33 11.41
N GLU A 177 -3.66 -12.51 11.21
CA GLU A 177 -3.16 -13.38 12.29
C GLU A 177 -2.16 -12.61 13.20
N MET A 178 -1.23 -11.86 12.61
CA MET A 178 -0.30 -11.03 13.38
C MET A 178 -0.99 -9.91 14.16
N SER A 179 -1.98 -9.25 13.56
CA SER A 179 -2.77 -8.20 14.20
C SER A 179 -3.54 -8.75 15.40
N GLU A 180 -4.15 -9.91 15.26
CA GLU A 180 -4.90 -10.59 16.32
C GLU A 180 -3.98 -11.04 17.47
N GLU A 181 -2.82 -11.61 17.16
CA GLU A 181 -1.86 -12.01 18.18
C GLU A 181 -1.31 -10.82 18.96
N GLN A 182 -1.00 -9.70 18.29
CA GLN A 182 -0.57 -8.48 18.96
C GLN A 182 -1.65 -7.92 19.90
N LYS A 183 -2.92 -7.94 19.48
CA LYS A 183 -4.04 -7.53 20.33
C LYS A 183 -4.14 -8.44 21.56
N ARG A 184 -4.10 -9.76 21.36
CA ARG A 184 -4.16 -10.75 22.45
C ARG A 184 -3.05 -10.55 23.48
N VAL A 185 -1.81 -10.39 23.04
CA VAL A 185 -0.66 -10.15 23.94
C VAL A 185 -0.84 -8.86 24.72
N ARG A 186 -1.33 -7.79 24.07
CA ARG A 186 -1.61 -6.51 24.73
C ARG A 186 -2.70 -6.66 25.79
N ASP A 187 -3.79 -7.33 25.48
CA ASP A 187 -4.91 -7.54 26.40
C ASP A 187 -4.48 -8.34 27.64
N ILE A 188 -3.68 -9.40 27.45
CA ILE A 188 -3.10 -10.18 28.56
C ILE A 188 -2.18 -9.30 29.43
N SER A 189 -1.33 -8.47 28.81
CA SER A 189 -0.45 -7.55 29.53
C SER A 189 -1.22 -6.55 30.39
N VAL A 190 -2.34 -6.02 29.87
CA VAL A 190 -3.21 -5.09 30.61
C VAL A 190 -3.84 -5.80 31.81
N ILE A 191 -4.39 -7.00 31.60
CA ILE A 191 -5.00 -7.81 32.68
C ILE A 191 -3.98 -8.11 33.78
N ASN A 192 -2.76 -8.53 33.42
CA ASN A 192 -1.70 -8.82 34.39
C ASN A 192 -1.26 -7.58 35.18
N THR A 193 -1.23 -6.42 34.53
CA THR A 193 -0.87 -5.14 35.18
C THR A 193 -1.94 -4.75 36.20
N GLU A 194 -3.22 -4.89 35.83
CA GLU A 194 -4.33 -4.59 36.73
C GLU A 194 -4.41 -5.56 37.90
N LEU A 195 -4.21 -6.87 37.67
CA LEU A 195 -4.12 -7.87 38.74
C LEU A 195 -2.99 -7.54 39.72
N THR A 196 -1.82 -7.16 39.22
CA THR A 196 -0.68 -6.78 40.06
C THR A 196 -1.01 -5.54 40.89
N ARG A 197 -1.65 -4.53 40.30
CA ARG A 197 -2.09 -3.30 41.00
C ARG A 197 -3.07 -3.63 42.14
N THR A 198 -4.08 -4.46 41.88
CA THR A 198 -5.05 -4.85 42.91
C THR A 198 -4.39 -5.62 44.05
N MET A 199 -3.46 -6.55 43.74
CA MET A 199 -2.73 -7.29 44.78
C MET A 199 -1.85 -6.38 45.64
N THR A 200 -1.19 -5.38 45.05
CA THR A 200 -0.41 -4.40 45.82
C THR A 200 -1.27 -3.51 46.71
N GLU A 201 -2.48 -3.14 46.25
CA GLU A 201 -3.43 -2.34 47.03
C GLU A 201 -3.98 -3.15 48.23
N GLU A 202 -4.28 -4.44 48.04
CA GLU A 202 -4.72 -5.34 49.12
C GLU A 202 -3.61 -5.60 50.17
N GLU A 203 -2.34 -5.70 49.75
CA GLU A 203 -1.20 -5.85 50.66
C GLU A 203 -0.93 -4.59 51.50
N GLU A 204 -1.10 -3.39 50.92
CA GLU A 204 -0.98 -2.11 51.64
C GLU A 204 -2.11 -1.92 52.66
N GLU A 205 -3.37 -2.26 52.33
CA GLU A 205 -4.48 -2.17 53.28
C GLU A 205 -4.33 -3.17 54.45
N THR A 206 -3.81 -4.37 54.18
CA THR A 206 -3.63 -5.40 55.22
C THR A 206 -2.50 -5.06 56.20
N THR A 207 -1.48 -4.33 55.76
CA THR A 207 -0.35 -3.91 56.60
C THR A 207 -0.68 -2.72 57.49
N LEU A 208 -1.60 -1.84 57.09
CA LEU A 208 -2.11 -0.73 57.90
C LEU A 208 -3.10 -1.17 59.00
N GLY A 209 -3.77 -2.31 58.85
CA GLY A 209 -4.80 -2.80 59.79
C GLY A 209 -4.30 -3.60 61.00
N ASN A 210 -3.02 -4.00 61.05
CA ASN A 210 -2.45 -4.83 62.14
C ASN A 210 -1.61 -4.03 63.15
N GLY A 211 -1.79 -2.70 63.22
CA GLY A 211 -0.96 -1.77 63.99
C GLY A 211 -1.56 -1.22 65.30
N ASP A 212 -2.69 -1.74 65.79
CA ASP A 212 -3.35 -1.33 67.05
C ASP A 212 -3.25 -2.40 68.16
#